data_AF-A0A3L7T103-F1
#
_entry.id   AF-A0A3L7T103-F1
#
_cell.length_a   1.000
_cell.length_b   1.000
_cell.length_c   1.000
_cell.angle_alpha   90.00
_cell.angle_beta   90.00
_cell.angle_gamma   90.00
#
_symmetry.space_group_name_H-M   'P 1'
#
loop_
_entity.id
_entity.type
_entity.pdbx_description
1 polymer ?
#
loop_
_entity_poly.entity_id
_entity_poly.type
_entity_poly.pdbx_seq_one_letter_code
_entity_poly.pdbx_strand_id
1 'polypeptide(L)'
;MNVAEELFPMVVDGRVVELDRIASDLLKAPPIKITIDGKEVEIARATLSKNPITGELKPKLTTILDAAQKAGVFIPILCHREHMEPVAVCRFCAV
;
A
#
# COMPACT_ATOMS: atom_id res chain seq x y z
N MET A 1 10.15 19.28 14.28
CA MET A 1 8.88 20.01 14.11
C MET A 1 7.77 18.97 14.18
N ASN A 2 7.11 18.90 15.34
CA ASN A 2 6.06 17.91 15.61
C ASN A 2 4.77 18.41 14.95
N VAL A 3 4.42 17.83 13.80
CA VAL A 3 3.05 17.90 13.31
C VAL A 3 2.30 16.87 14.13
N ALA A 4 1.39 17.30 15.00
CA ALA A 4 0.44 16.40 15.61
C ALA A 4 -0.35 15.75 14.47
N GLU A 5 -0.08 14.47 14.19
CA GLU A 5 -0.88 13.64 13.31
C GLU A 5 -2.27 13.57 13.93
N GLU A 6 -3.20 14.39 13.42
CA GLU A 6 -4.61 14.24 13.73
C GLU A 6 -5.04 12.87 13.18
N LEU A 7 -5.19 11.90 14.08
CA LEU A 7 -5.68 10.56 13.79
C LEU A 7 -7.20 10.59 13.71
N PHE A 8 -7.76 10.13 12.59
CA PHE A 8 -9.20 10.06 12.34
C PHE A 8 -9.67 8.61 12.40
N PRO A 9 -10.64 8.27 13.27
CA PRO A 9 -11.23 6.94 13.28
C PRO A 9 -12.09 6.75 12.03
N MET A 10 -11.76 5.74 11.22
CA MET A 10 -12.52 5.37 10.02
C MET A 10 -12.98 3.92 10.10
N VAL A 11 -14.22 3.64 9.69
CA VAL A 11 -14.72 2.27 9.55
C VAL A 11 -14.33 1.73 8.19
N VAL A 12 -13.45 0.72 8.16
CA VAL A 12 -13.15 -0.06 6.96
C VAL A 12 -13.43 -1.54 7.27
N ASP A 13 -14.22 -2.19 6.41
CA ASP A 13 -14.65 -3.59 6.60
C ASP A 13 -15.24 -3.90 7.99
N GLY A 14 -15.99 -2.94 8.55
CA GLY A 14 -16.64 -3.07 9.87
C GLY A 14 -15.70 -2.91 11.07
N ARG A 15 -14.44 -2.48 10.86
CA ARG A 15 -13.47 -2.20 11.93
C ARG A 15 -13.10 -0.73 11.95
N VAL A 16 -12.96 -0.17 13.15
CA VAL A 16 -12.45 1.20 13.33
C VAL A 16 -10.93 1.16 13.23
N VAL A 17 -10.38 1.91 12.29
CA VAL A 17 -8.93 2.09 12.08
C VAL A 17 -8.60 3.56 12.25
N GLU A 18 -7.59 3.86 13.06
CA GLU A 18 -7.08 5.22 13.25
C GLU A 18 -6.09 5.55 12.14
N LEU A 19 -6.40 6.57 11.34
CA LEU A 19 -5.69 6.92 10.12
C LEU A 19 -5.25 8.38 10.15
N ASP A 20 -4.07 8.69 9.60
CA ASP A 20 -3.77 10.06 9.21
C ASP A 20 -4.66 10.49 8.02
N ARG A 21 -4.83 11.81 7.83
CA ARG A 21 -5.68 12.37 6.76
C ARG A 21 -5.25 11.91 5.36
N ILE A 22 -3.95 11.85 5.10
CA ILE A 22 -3.40 11.54 3.79
C ILE A 22 -3.73 10.09 3.42
N ALA A 23 -3.57 9.16 4.36
CA ALA A 23 -3.93 7.77 4.20
C ALA A 23 -5.44 7.59 3.96
N SER A 24 -6.29 8.32 4.69
CA SER A 24 -7.75 8.28 4.49
C SER A 24 -8.15 8.79 3.10
N ASP A 25 -7.56 9.89 2.64
CA ASP A 25 -7.86 10.47 1.34
C ASP A 25 -7.40 9.54 0.20
N LEU A 26 -6.23 8.91 0.34
CA LEU A 26 -5.71 7.97 -0.66
C LEU A 26 -6.51 6.66 -0.73
N LEU A 27 -7.08 6.20 0.38
CA LEU A 27 -8.00 5.05 0.39
C LEU A 27 -9.32 5.34 -0.35
N LYS A 28 -9.77 6.60 -0.34
CA LYS A 28 -11.01 7.04 -1.02
C LYS A 28 -10.78 7.56 -2.43
N ALA A 29 -9.54 7.89 -2.77
CA ALA A 29 -9.18 8.43 -4.07
C ALA A 29 -9.52 7.42 -5.18
N PRO A 30 -9.96 7.91 -6.36
CA PRO A 30 -10.24 7.03 -7.47
C PRO A 30 -8.97 6.26 -7.87
N PRO A 31 -9.13 5.01 -8.34
CA PRO A 31 -8.02 4.22 -8.83
C PRO A 31 -7.30 4.92 -9.99
N ILE A 32 -6.02 4.63 -10.12
CA ILE A 32 -5.17 5.17 -11.18
C ILE A 32 -4.88 4.09 -12.22
N LYS A 33 -4.75 4.50 -13.47
CA LYS A 33 -4.28 3.65 -14.57
C LYS A 33 -2.81 3.94 -14.82
N ILE A 34 -2.00 2.89 -14.83
CA ILE A 34 -0.59 2.95 -15.15
C ILE A 34 -0.22 1.82 -16.12
N THR A 35 0.92 1.94 -16.78
CA THR A 35 1.41 0.93 -17.72
C THR A 35 2.70 0.32 -17.18
N ILE A 36 2.75 -1.02 -17.07
CA ILE A 36 3.93 -1.79 -16.62
C ILE A 36 4.23 -2.82 -17.71
N ASP A 37 5.43 -2.77 -18.30
CA ASP A 37 5.84 -3.64 -19.41
C ASP A 37 4.81 -3.72 -20.55
N GLY A 38 4.22 -2.58 -20.92
CA GLY A 38 3.21 -2.48 -21.97
C GLY A 38 1.81 -2.97 -21.58
N LYS A 39 1.62 -3.48 -20.36
CA LYS A 39 0.31 -3.87 -19.83
C LYS A 39 -0.30 -2.71 -19.05
N GLU A 40 -1.51 -2.30 -19.43
CA GLU A 40 -2.29 -1.35 -18.63
C GLU A 40 -2.86 -2.05 -17.39
N VAL A 41 -2.70 -1.42 -16.23
CA VAL A 41 -3.24 -1.88 -14.96
C VAL A 41 -3.89 -0.72 -14.21
N GLU A 42 -5.11 -0.95 -13.74
CA GLU A 42 -5.83 -0.03 -12.88
C GLU A 42 -5.65 -0.47 -11.43
N ILE A 43 -5.17 0.40 -10.53
CA ILE A 43 -4.90 0.06 -9.13
C ILE A 43 -5.29 1.18 -8.17
N ALA A 44 -5.72 0.81 -6.96
CA ALA A 44 -5.96 1.76 -5.88
C ALA A 44 -4.65 2.46 -5.48
N ARG A 45 -4.73 3.62 -4.82
CA ARG A 45 -3.55 4.35 -4.35
C ARG A 45 -3.05 3.88 -3.00
N ALA A 46 -3.95 3.31 -2.19
CA ALA A 46 -3.67 2.70 -0.92
C ALA A 46 -4.59 1.49 -0.71
N THR A 47 -4.13 0.55 0.10
CA THR A 47 -4.88 -0.62 0.57
C THR A 47 -4.71 -0.76 2.08
N LEU A 48 -5.36 -1.76 2.68
CA LEU A 48 -5.10 -2.12 4.07
C LEU A 48 -4.20 -3.34 4.14
N SER A 49 -3.11 -3.22 4.88
CA SER A 49 -2.27 -4.34 5.25
C SER A 49 -2.65 -4.84 6.64
N LYS A 50 -2.72 -6.16 6.80
CA LYS A 50 -3.05 -6.82 8.06
C LYS A 50 -1.78 -7.39 8.68
N ASN A 51 -1.51 -7.02 9.93
CA ASN A 51 -0.45 -7.66 10.69
C ASN A 51 -0.84 -9.13 10.97
N PRO A 52 -0.03 -10.14 10.59
CA PRO A 52 -0.37 -11.54 10.75
C PRO A 52 -0.41 -12.02 12.20
N ILE A 53 0.24 -11.29 13.13
CA ILE A 53 0.32 -11.64 14.55
C ILE A 53 -0.79 -10.95 15.34
N THR A 54 -0.92 -9.62 15.20
CA THR A 54 -1.87 -8.83 16.00
C THR A 54 -3.24 -8.72 15.35
N GLY A 55 -3.34 -8.96 14.03
CA GLY A 55 -4.56 -8.73 13.26
C GLY A 55 -4.88 -7.25 13.01
N GLU A 56 -4.04 -6.34 13.48
CA GLU A 56 -4.15 -4.89 13.27
C GLU A 56 -4.16 -4.56 11.77
N LEU A 57 -5.05 -3.65 11.37
CA LEU A 57 -5.11 -3.13 10.01
C LEU A 57 -4.40 -1.78 9.97
N LYS A 58 -3.49 -1.62 9.02
CA LYS A 58 -2.81 -0.34 8.74
C LYS A 58 -2.96 0.01 7.26
N PRO A 59 -3.05 1.30 6.91
CA PRO A 59 -2.87 1.72 5.53
C PRO A 59 -1.53 1.25 4.99
N LYS A 60 -1.56 0.81 3.74
CA LYS A 60 -0.38 0.53 2.94
C LYS A 60 -0.54 1.31 1.64
N LEU A 61 0.43 2.17 1.34
CA LEU A 61 0.48 2.81 0.03
C LEU A 61 0.78 1.76 -1.05
N THR A 62 0.09 1.88 -2.19
CA THR A 62 0.32 0.98 -3.31
C THR A 62 1.68 1.25 -3.93
N THR A 63 2.48 0.19 -4.07
CA THR A 63 3.82 0.23 -4.68
C THR A 63 3.77 -0.21 -6.14
N ILE A 64 4.84 0.09 -6.89
CA ILE A 64 5.01 -0.43 -8.27
C ILE A 64 5.02 -1.97 -8.26
N LEU A 65 5.56 -2.58 -7.21
CA LEU A 65 5.57 -4.04 -7.04
C LEU A 65 4.15 -4.60 -6.92
N ASP A 66 3.27 -3.96 -6.12
CA ASP A 66 1.87 -4.38 -5.99
C ASP A 66 1.15 -4.29 -7.36
N ALA A 67 1.42 -3.23 -8.12
CA ALA A 67 0.85 -3.05 -9.45
C ALA A 67 1.39 -4.04 -10.48
N ALA A 68 2.69 -4.35 -10.44
CA ALA A 68 3.31 -5.35 -11.30
C ALA A 68 2.73 -6.75 -11.04
N GLN A 69 2.54 -7.11 -9.76
CA GLN A 69 1.88 -8.36 -9.38
C GLN A 69 0.45 -8.43 -9.93
N LYS A 70 -0.33 -7.34 -9.82
CA LYS A 70 -1.68 -7.26 -10.39
C LYS A 70 -1.67 -7.39 -11.93
N ALA A 71 -0.65 -6.88 -12.60
CA ALA A 71 -0.46 -6.99 -14.05
C ALA A 71 0.11 -8.35 -14.50
N GLY A 72 0.44 -9.25 -13.56
CA GLY A 72 1.12 -10.51 -13.86
C GLY A 72 2.52 -10.31 -14.44
N VAL A 73 3.24 -9.30 -13.95
CA VAL A 73 4.65 -9.02 -14.25
C VAL A 73 5.48 -9.40 -13.03
N PHE A 74 6.47 -10.27 -13.23
CA PHE A 74 7.33 -10.73 -12.15
C PHE A 74 8.48 -9.75 -11.94
N ILE A 75 8.55 -9.16 -10.75
CA ILE A 75 9.70 -8.38 -10.26
C ILE A 75 10.35 -9.17 -9.13
N PRO A 76 11.66 -9.46 -9.20
CA PRO A 76 12.34 -10.22 -8.16
C PRO A 76 12.42 -9.42 -6.86
N ILE A 77 12.10 -10.07 -5.73
CA ILE A 77 12.08 -9.47 -4.40
C ILE A 77 12.74 -10.41 -3.39
N LEU A 78 13.47 -9.83 -2.43
CA LEU A 78 14.00 -10.57 -1.27
C LEU A 78 13.58 -9.92 0.07
N CYS A 79 13.60 -8.59 0.15
CA CYS A 79 13.34 -7.87 1.40
C CYS A 79 11.92 -7.29 1.57
N HIS A 80 11.08 -7.31 0.53
CA HIS A 80 9.70 -6.81 0.62
C HIS A 80 8.73 -7.91 1.09
N ARG A 81 7.84 -7.58 2.02
CA ARG A 81 6.77 -8.46 2.53
C ARG A 81 5.48 -7.65 2.69
N GLU A 82 4.33 -8.27 2.44
CA GLU A 82 3.02 -7.58 2.40
C GLU A 82 2.62 -6.87 3.70
N HIS A 83 3.05 -7.40 4.84
CA HIS A 83 2.72 -6.93 6.18
C HIS A 83 3.83 -6.12 6.85
N MET A 84 4.84 -5.68 6.08
CA MET A 84 5.96 -4.89 6.56
C MET A 84 6.13 -3.63 5.71
N GLU A 85 6.65 -2.58 6.33
CA GLU A 85 7.02 -1.38 5.60
C GLU A 85 8.15 -1.71 4.60
N PRO A 86 8.06 -1.28 3.33
CA PRO A 86 9.07 -1.57 2.33
C PRO A 86 10.43 -0.98 2.71
N VAL A 87 11.49 -1.79 2.57
CA VAL A 87 12.87 -1.35 2.73
C VAL A 87 13.69 -1.66 1.48
N ALA A 88 14.70 -0.85 1.22
CA ALA A 88 15.53 -0.93 0.01
C ALA A 88 16.80 -1.79 0.20
N VAL A 89 16.78 -2.83 1.05
CA VAL A 89 17.99 -3.58 1.41
C VAL A 89 18.48 -4.50 0.28
N CYS A 90 17.57 -5.24 -0.37
CA CYS A 90 17.99 -6.21 -1.38
C CYS A 90 18.33 -5.59 -2.74
N ARG A 91 17.70 -4.47 -3.10
CA ARG A 91 17.83 -3.81 -4.42
C ARG A 91 17.47 -4.67 -5.64
N PHE A 92 16.88 -5.85 -5.46
CA PHE A 92 16.45 -6.70 -6.59
C PHE A 92 15.24 -6.14 -7.35
N CYS A 93 14.38 -5.35 -6.69
CA CYS A 93 13.18 -4.77 -7.29
C CYS A 93 13.41 -3.39 -7.94
N ALA A 94 14.61 -3.15 -8.48
CA ALA A 94 14.92 -1.91 -9.18
C ALA A 94 14.30 -1.90 -10.58
N VAL A 95 13.52 -0.86 -10.87
CA VAL A 95 12.78 -0.61 -12.11
C VAL A 95 12.70 0.88 -12.39
#